data_AF-A0A7V9MMB9-F1
#
_entry.id   AF-A0A7V9MMB9-F1
#
_cell.length_a   1.000
_cell.length_b   1.000
_cell.length_c   1.000
_cell.angle_alpha   90.00
_cell.angle_beta   90.00
_cell.angle_gamma   90.00
#
_symmetry.space_group_name_H-M   'P 1'
#
loop_
_entity.id
_entity.type
_entity.pdbx_description
1 polymer ?
#
loop_
_entity_poly.entity_id
_entity_poly.type
_entity_poly.pdbx_seq_one_letter_code
_entity_poly.pdbx_strand_id
1 'polypeptide(L)' 'MMQFWKPDNHPFYLYSNKMIQQKVDYIHYNPVEAGIVEKPEEYLYSSARDFSEIKGLLKLEPW' A
#
# COMPACT_ATOMS: atom_id res chain seq x y z
N MET A 1 12.77 29.26 -1.50
CA MET A 1 12.12 28.36 -0.52
C MET A 1 11.89 27.02 -1.21
N MET A 2 12.33 25.89 -0.64
CA MET A 2 12.21 24.57 -1.27
C MET A 2 10.90 23.91 -0.83
N GLN A 3 10.02 23.59 -1.79
CA GLN A 3 8.81 22.83 -1.55
C GLN A 3 9.14 21.33 -1.62
N PHE A 4 9.02 20.62 -0.50
CA PHE A 4 9.28 19.18 -0.43
C PHE A 4 8.12 18.35 -0.99
N TRP A 5 6.89 18.71 -0.64
CA TRP A 5 5.68 18.03 -1.10
C TRP A 5 5.20 18.55 -2.45
N LYS A 6 4.87 17.66 -3.37
CA LYS A 6 4.15 18.08 -4.58
C LYS A 6 2.78 18.65 -4.18
N PRO A 7 2.32 19.72 -4.84
CA PRO A 7 1.06 20.39 -4.49
C PRO A 7 -0.20 19.58 -4.85
N ASP A 8 -0.05 18.49 -5.60
CA ASP A 8 -1.14 17.66 -6.08
C ASP A 8 -1.38 16.45 -5.19
N ASN A 9 -2.65 16.14 -4.94
CA ASN A 9 -3.10 14.88 -4.36
C ASN A 9 -4.17 14.27 -5.27
N HIS A 10 -4.18 12.95 -5.40
CA HIS A 10 -5.11 12.24 -6.28
C HIS A 10 -6.14 11.46 -5.45
N PRO A 11 -7.10 12.14 -4.78
CA PRO A 11 -8.13 11.47 -4.02
C PRO A 11 -9.04 10.68 -4.97
N PHE A 12 -9.43 9.49 -4.53
CA PHE A 12 -10.32 8.64 -5.31
C PHE A 12 -11.39 8.04 -4.40
N TYR A 13 -12.66 8.25 -4.76
CA TYR A 13 -13.79 7.77 -3.96
C TYR A 13 -13.99 6.25 -4.15
N LEU A 14 -13.97 5.51 -3.05
CA LEU A 14 -14.18 4.07 -3.03
C LEU A 14 -15.64 3.79 -2.67
N TYR A 15 -16.38 3.14 -3.57
CA TYR A 15 -17.82 2.91 -3.42
C TYR A 15 -18.23 1.43 -3.48
N SER A 16 -17.27 0.51 -3.61
CA SER A 16 -17.55 -0.93 -3.63
C SER A 16 -16.36 -1.74 -3.12
N ASN A 17 -16.65 -2.91 -2.57
CA ASN A 17 -15.62 -3.85 -2.11
C ASN A 17 -14.66 -4.25 -3.24
N LYS A 18 -15.16 -4.40 -4.47
CA LYS A 18 -14.32 -4.68 -5.64
C LYS A 18 -13.26 -3.59 -5.86
N MET A 19 -13.64 -2.33 -5.70
CA MET A 19 -12.69 -1.22 -5.88
C MET A 19 -11.74 -1.06 -4.71
N ILE A 20 -12.23 -1.30 -3.49
CA ILE A 20 -11.36 -1.33 -2.31
C ILE A 20 -10.27 -2.38 -2.52
N GLN A 21 -10.65 -3.60 -2.88
CA GLN A 21 -9.70 -4.69 -3.13
C GLN A 21 -8.72 -4.33 -4.25
N GLN A 22 -9.21 -3.80 -5.38
CA GLN A 22 -8.34 -3.36 -6.47
C GLN A 22 -7.27 -2.35 -6.01
N LYS A 23 -7.62 -1.40 -5.12
CA LYS A 23 -6.66 -0.42 -4.60
C LYS A 23 -5.72 -1.00 -3.57
N VAL A 24 -6.18 -1.93 -2.73
CA VAL A 24 -5.30 -2.69 -1.83
C VAL A 24 -4.26 -3.45 -2.65
N ASP A 25 -4.67 -4.19 -3.68
CA ASP A 25 -3.78 -4.92 -4.57
C ASP A 25 -2.77 -3.98 -5.24
N TYR A 26 -3.24 -2.86 -5.80
CA TYR A 26 -2.36 -1.86 -6.40
C TYR A 26 -1.30 -1.33 -5.43
N ILE A 27 -1.69 -1.01 -4.19
CA ILE A 27 -0.76 -0.49 -3.18
C ILE A 27 0.26 -1.56 -2.78
N HIS A 28 -0.17 -2.80 -2.61
CA HIS A 28 0.71 -3.91 -2.22
C HIS A 28 1.69 -4.32 -3.33
N TYR A 29 1.28 -4.28 -4.59
CA TYR A 29 2.14 -4.62 -5.73
C TYR A 29 3.02 -3.46 -6.22
N ASN A 30 2.75 -2.21 -5.84
CA ASN A 30 3.55 -1.06 -6.28
C ASN A 30 5.07 -1.19 -6.03
N PRO A 31 5.56 -1.75 -4.89
CA PRO A 31 6.99 -2.01 -4.70
C PRO A 31 7.57 -3.07 -5.66
N VAL A 32 6.75 -4.03 -6.11
CA VAL A 32 7.15 -5.07 -7.08
C VAL A 32 7.25 -4.46 -8.48
N GLU A 33 6.23 -3.72 -8.92
CA GLU A 33 6.24 -3.02 -10.21
C GLU A 33 7.37 -1.97 -10.30
N ALA A 34 7.76 -1.38 -9.17
CA ALA A 34 8.90 -0.47 -9.07
C ALA A 34 10.26 -1.19 -9.05
N GLY A 35 10.30 -2.53 -8.98
CA GLY A 35 11.53 -3.33 -8.94
C GLY A 35 12.29 -3.24 -7.62
N ILE A 36 11.62 -2.87 -6.52
CA ILE A 36 12.25 -2.73 -5.18
C ILE A 36 12.35 -4.09 -4.48
N VAL A 37 11.36 -4.95 -4.68
CA VAL A 37 11.25 -6.30 -4.09
C VAL A 37 10.67 -7.26 -5.13
N GLU A 38 10.87 -8.57 -4.94
CA GLU A 38 10.30 -9.59 -5.84
C GLU A 38 8.85 -9.94 -5.46
N LYS A 39 8.50 -9.81 -4.17
CA LYS A 39 7.15 -10.09 -3.66
C LYS A 39 6.58 -8.95 -2.81
N PRO A 40 5.25 -8.72 -2.81
CA PRO A 40 4.62 -7.65 -2.03
C PRO A 40 5.00 -7.63 -0.54
N GLU A 41 5.00 -8.80 0.11
CA GLU A 41 5.26 -8.98 1.53
C GLU A 41 6.73 -8.77 1.94
N GLU A 42 7.65 -8.69 0.99
CA GLU A 42 9.06 -8.40 1.26
C GLU A 42 9.28 -6.90 1.56
N TYR A 43 8.36 -6.03 1.16
CA TYR A 43 8.48 -4.60 1.41
C TYR A 43 8.14 -4.26 2.87
N LEU A 44 9.17 -3.97 3.66
CA LEU A 44 9.09 -3.75 5.12
C LEU A 44 8.06 -2.69 5.55
N TYR A 45 7.88 -1.64 4.73
CA TYR A 45 7.02 -0.50 5.04
C TYR A 45 5.63 -0.61 4.38
N SER A 46 5.13 -1.82 4.17
CA SER A 46 3.77 -2.09 3.67
C SER A 46 3.02 -3.06 4.58
N SER A 47 1.70 -2.91 4.61
CA SER A 47 0.78 -3.85 5.27
C SER A 47 0.60 -5.16 4.49
N ALA A 48 1.18 -5.30 3.29
CA ALA A 48 1.17 -6.54 2.52
C ALA A 48 1.64 -7.75 3.35
N ARG A 49 2.59 -7.51 4.27
CA ARG A 49 3.07 -8.51 5.24
C ARG A 49 1.94 -9.11 6.04
N ASP A 50 1.12 -8.27 6.67
CA ASP A 50 0.03 -8.72 7.53
C ASP A 50 -1.03 -9.50 6.75
N PHE A 51 -1.24 -9.15 5.47
CA PHE A 51 -2.14 -9.87 4.56
C PHE A 51 -1.59 -11.24 4.14
N SER A 52 -0.28 -11.43 4.24
CA SER A 52 0.41 -12.70 4.00
C SER A 52 0.70 -13.48 5.29
N GLU A 53 0.01 -13.16 6.40
CA GLU A 53 0.21 -13.77 7.72
C GLU A 53 1.63 -13.58 8.30
N ILE A 54 2.38 -12.61 7.76
CA ILE A 54 3.69 -12.21 8.24
C ILE A 54 3.49 -10.98 9.13
N LYS A 55 4.04 -11.01 10.34
CA LYS A 55 3.96 -9.86 11.24
C LYS A 55 4.52 -8.59 10.58
N GLY A 56 3.66 -7.59 10.40
CA GLY A 56 4.02 -6.26 9.94
C GLY A 56 4.80 -5.47 11.00
N LEU A 57 5.35 -4.32 10.59
CA LEU A 57 6.10 -3.44 11.49
C LEU A 57 5.21 -2.79 12.54
N LEU A 58 3.96 -2.52 12.18
CA LEU A 58 2.93 -1.91 13.03
C LEU A 58 1.76 -2.88 13.16
N LYS A 59 1.12 -2.87 14.33
CA LYS A 59 -0.10 -3.64 14.54
C LYS A 59 -1.23 -2.98 13.72
N LEU A 60 -1.91 -3.77 12.90
CA LEU A 60 -3.15 -3.33 12.27
C LEU A 60 -4.26 -3.27 13.31
N GLU A 61 -4.95 -2.14 13.37
CA GLU A 61 -6.16 -2.01 14.18
C GLU A 61 -7.34 -2.66 13.46
N PRO A 62 -8.18 -3.42 14.17
CA PRO A 62 -9.43 -3.92 13.61
C PRO A 62 -10.36 -2.74 13.30
N TRP A 63 -11.14 -2.90 12.23
CA TRP A 63 -12.14 -1.93 11.79
C TRP A 63 -13.43 -2.06 12.58
#